data_AF-A0A7V1BX31-F1
#
_entry.id   AF-A0A7V1BX31-F1
#
_cell.length_a   1.000
_cell.length_b   1.000
_cell.length_c   1.000
_cell.angle_alpha   90.00
_cell.angle_beta   90.00
_cell.angle_gamma   90.00
#
_symmetry.space_group_name_H-M   'P 1'
#
loop_
_entity.id
_entity.type
_entity.pdbx_description
1 polymer ?
#
loop_
_entity_poly.entity_id
_entity_poly.type
_entity_poly.pdbx_seq_one_letter_code
_entity_poly.pdbx_strand_id
1 'polypeptide(L)' 'MFEQTFKNIDDILHKDAGCSSELDYVEQTSWVLFLKYLDDLEKDKQAKADLSSKSYT' A
#
# COMPACT_ATOMS: atom_id res chain seq x y z
N MET A 1 3.26 -2.50 14.08
CA MET A 1 3.89 -2.97 12.82
C MET A 1 3.57 -2.01 11.66
N PHE A 2 2.30 -1.70 11.39
CA PHE A 2 1.89 -0.73 10.35
C PHE A 2 2.45 0.69 10.54
N GLU A 3 2.41 1.22 11.77
CA GLU A 3 2.88 2.58 12.08
C GLU A 3 4.37 2.79 11.78
N GLN A 4 5.22 1.78 12.06
CA GLN A 4 6.65 1.86 11.76
C GLN A 4 6.91 1.80 10.26
N THR A 5 6.17 0.96 9.53
CA THR A 5 6.27 0.91 8.06
C THR A 5 5.84 2.24 7.45
N PHE A 6 4.78 2.84 7.95
CA PHE A 6 4.30 4.14 7.47
C PHE A 6 5.31 5.26 7.76
N LYS A 7 5.88 5.30 8.97
CA LYS A 7 6.97 6.21 9.33
C LYS A 7 8.18 6.05 8.42
N ASN A 8 8.55 4.82 8.07
CA ASN A 8 9.68 4.57 7.18
C ASN A 8 9.40 5.03 5.74
N ILE A 9 8.18 4.83 5.23
CA ILE A 9 7.75 5.30 3.90
C ILE A 9 7.74 6.83 3.88
N ASP A 10 7.15 7.44 4.91
CA ASP A 10 7.10 8.87 5.11
C ASP A 10 8.51 9.49 5.12
N ASP A 11 9.42 8.91 5.92
CA ASP A 11 10.81 9.36 6.03
C ASP A 11 11.59 9.30 4.72
N ILE A 12 11.25 8.36 3.82
CA ILE A 12 11.86 8.22 2.50
C ILE A 12 11.28 9.27 1.54
N LEU A 13 9.95 9.39 1.48
CA LEU A 13 9.27 10.33 0.58
C LEU A 13 9.62 11.78 0.89
N HIS A 14 9.75 12.13 2.17
CA HIS A 14 10.14 13.48 2.60
C HIS A 14 11.58 13.86 2.24
N LYS A 15 12.42 12.88 1.90
CA LYS A 15 13.84 13.07 1.51
C LYS A 15 14.05 12.87 0.01
N ASP A 16 13.01 12.52 -0.74
CA ASP A 16 13.12 12.22 -2.17
C ASP A 16 13.13 13.50 -3.00
N ALA A 17 14.07 13.61 -3.94
CA ALA A 17 14.23 14.79 -4.78
C ALA A 17 13.05 15.03 -5.74
N GLY A 18 12.16 14.03 -5.92
CA GLY A 18 10.92 14.12 -6.70
C GLY A 18 9.69 14.58 -5.90
N CYS A 19 9.79 14.74 -4.58
CA CYS A 19 8.72 15.26 -3.71
C CYS A 19 8.99 16.73 -3.34
N SER A 20 8.92 17.60 -4.34
CA SER A 20 9.27 19.02 -4.19
C SER A 20 8.15 19.87 -3.55
N SER A 21 6.92 19.37 -3.59
CA SER A 21 5.75 20.02 -3.03
C SER A 21 4.93 19.07 -2.14
N GLU A 22 4.12 19.65 -1.24
CA GLU A 22 3.16 18.89 -0.43
C GLU A 22 2.17 18.09 -1.30
N LEU A 23 1.88 18.57 -2.52
CA LEU A 23 1.01 17.89 -3.47
C LEU A 23 1.67 16.62 -4.03
N ASP A 24 2.96 16.68 -4.36
CA ASP A 24 3.74 15.52 -4.80
C ASP A 24 3.77 14.45 -3.69
N TYR A 25 3.98 14.88 -2.45
CA TYR A 25 3.97 13.98 -1.28
C TYR A 25 2.62 13.29 -1.08
N VAL A 26 1.52 14.04 -1.18
CA VAL A 26 0.15 13.48 -1.08
C VAL A 26 -0.12 12.50 -2.22
N GLU A 27 0.33 12.81 -3.44
CA GLU A 27 0.17 11.91 -4.58
C GLU A 27 0.93 10.60 -4.39
N GLN A 28 2.22 10.67 -4.02
CA GLN A 28 3.07 9.48 -3.82
C GLN A 28 2.55 8.60 -2.68
N THR A 29 2.23 9.20 -1.52
CA THR A 29 1.67 8.45 -0.38
C THR A 29 0.31 7.82 -0.71
N SER A 30 -0.53 8.51 -1.50
CA SER A 30 -1.82 7.97 -1.95
C SER A 30 -1.65 6.73 -2.84
N TRP A 31 -0.69 6.74 -3.76
CA TRP A 31 -0.40 5.56 -4.60
C TRP A 31 0.10 4.37 -3.80
N VAL A 32 0.99 4.58 -2.84
CA VAL A 32 1.50 3.51 -1.96
C VAL A 32 0.35 2.89 -1.16
N LEU A 33 -0.53 3.72 -0.59
CA LEU A 33 -1.72 3.25 0.13
C LEU A 33 -2.69 2.50 -0.78
N PHE A 34 -2.91 2.98 -2.00
CA PHE A 34 -3.78 2.35 -2.97
C PHE A 34 -3.29 0.96 -3.38
N LEU A 35 -1.99 0.81 -3.68
CA LEU A 35 -1.40 -0.47 -4.03
C LEU A 35 -1.42 -1.44 -2.84
N LYS A 36 -1.15 -0.96 -1.61
CA LYS A 36 -1.26 -1.77 -0.40
C LYS A 36 -2.68 -2.31 -0.21
N TYR A 37 -3.68 -1.46 -0.44
CA TYR A 37 -5.09 -1.83 -0.38
C TYR A 37 -5.44 -2.91 -1.41
N LEU A 38 -4.99 -2.77 -2.66
CA LEU A 38 -5.22 -3.79 -3.70
C LEU A 38 -4.58 -5.13 -3.34
N ASP A 39 -3.35 -5.12 -2.80
CA ASP A 39 -2.66 -6.33 -2.32
C ASP A 39 -3.41 -7.01 -1.17
N ASP A 40 -3.91 -6.25 -0.20
CA ASP A 40 -4.72 -6.82 0.91
C ASP A 40 -6.05 -7.37 0.40
N LEU A 41 -6.72 -6.64 -0.50
CA LEU A 41 -7.97 -7.08 -1.11
C LEU A 41 -7.79 -8.41 -1.86
N GLU A 42 -6.68 -8.57 -2.56
CA GLU A 42 -6.37 -9.78 -3.32
C GLU A 42 -6.12 -10.98 -2.40
N LYS A 43 -5.35 -10.77 -1.31
CA LYS A 43 -5.14 -11.79 -0.27
C LYS A 43 -6.45 -12.21 0.39
N ASP A 44 -7.33 -11.26 0.68
CA ASP A 44 -8.65 -11.53 1.24
C ASP A 44 -9.52 -12.38 0.30
N LYS A 45 -9.49 -12.09 -1.01
CA LYS A 45 -10.22 -12.89 -1.99
C LYS A 45 -9.65 -14.30 -2.10
N GLN A 46 -8.33 -14.44 -2.11
CA GLN A 46 -7.66 -15.74 -2.12
C GLN A 46 -8.04 -16.56 -0.89
N ALA A 47 -7.96 -15.97 0.31
CA ALA A 47 -8.35 -16.63 1.56
C ALA A 47 -9.83 -17.07 1.54
N LYS A 48 -10.73 -16.27 0.97
CA LYS A 48 -12.15 -16.64 0.79
C LYS A 48 -12.31 -17.81 -0.18
N ALA A 49 -11.54 -17.85 -1.26
CA ALA A 49 -11.56 -18.96 -2.20
C ALA A 49 -11.09 -20.26 -1.53
N ASP A 50 -9.99 -20.21 -0.78
CA ASP A 50 -9.44 -21.33 -0.02
C ASP A 50 -10.45 -21.88 0.99
N LEU A 51 -11.08 -21.00 1.78
CA LEU A 51 -12.10 -21.37 2.76
C LEU A 51 -13.36 -21.97 2.11
N SER A 52 -13.67 -21.57 0.88
CA SER A 52 -14.79 -22.12 0.12
C SER A 52 -14.42 -23.33 -0.76
N SER A 53 -13.18 -23.82 -0.65
CA SER A 53 -12.63 -24.90 -1.50
C SER A 53 -12.78 -24.62 -3.00
N LYS A 54 -12.73 -23.34 -3.39
CA LYS A 54 -12.76 -22.88 -4.78
C LYS A 54 -11.36 -22.48 -5.22
N SER A 55 -11.04 -22.70 -6.49
CA SER A 55 -9.80 -22.20 -7.06
C SER A 55 -9.86 -20.68 -7.20
N TYR A 56 -8.79 -19.99 -6.78
CA TYR A 56 -8.55 -18.57 -7.04
C TYR A 56 -7.73 -18.43 -8.34
N THR A 57 -8.18 -17.61 -9.30
CA THR A 57 -7.52 -17.41 -10.61
C THR A 57 -7.34 -15.95 -10.93
#